data_AF-A0A6N7G8Y7-F1
#
_entry.id   AF-A0A6N7G8Y7-F1
#
_cell.length_a   1.000
_cell.length_b   1.000
_cell.length_c   1.000
_cell.angle_alpha   90.00
_cell.angle_beta   90.00
_cell.angle_gamma   90.00
#
_symmetry.space_group_name_H-M   'P 1'
#
loop_
_entity.id
_entity.type
_entity.pdbx_description
1 polymer ?
#
loop_
_entity_poly.entity_id
_entity_poly.type
_entity_poly.pdbx_seq_one_letter_code
_entity_poly.pdbx_strand_id
1 'polypeptide(L)'
;MSPADDTAAPQRTAGLAPTFTPVQTEPSRASERKTRPHYVATVTATPEGTASQADVTRRPDADAAAPGTPPPRTPTRTTATIEDATGDVEWTVQRPPEYTDIATATLTRASDGYTLRLRFAAEVPQRQQDDDRTMNVASFFDVTGDGEIDYEIWANLADNGWGPSYRDRRHSEARFMADSDVQVAARGRSLVLRFPLGHLAGARTFQWATASEWGSYETIATAAAARDYAPDTGAAPFPG
;
A
#
# COMPACT_ATOMS: atom_id res chain seq x y z
N MET A 1 8.98 15.24 38.58
CA MET A 1 8.80 14.20 37.55
C MET A 1 8.58 14.94 36.25
N SER A 2 9.57 14.93 35.36
CA SER A 2 9.42 15.49 34.01
C SER A 2 8.74 14.45 33.13
N PRO A 3 7.83 14.82 32.21
CA PRO A 3 7.28 13.88 31.25
C PRO A 3 8.40 13.42 30.32
N ALA A 4 8.48 12.13 30.06
CA ALA A 4 9.36 11.59 29.03
C ALA A 4 8.82 12.01 27.66
N ASP A 5 9.67 12.65 26.85
CA ASP A 5 9.41 12.86 25.42
C ASP A 5 9.39 11.48 24.74
N ASP A 6 8.18 10.99 24.47
CA ASP A 6 7.90 9.71 23.82
C ASP A 6 7.91 9.83 22.28
N THR A 7 8.77 10.71 21.76
CA THR A 7 8.99 10.94 20.32
C THR A 7 10.22 10.19 19.84
N ALA A 8 10.32 8.90 20.16
CA ALA A 8 11.30 8.06 19.48
C ALA A 8 10.92 7.99 18.00
N ALA A 9 11.71 8.63 17.15
CA ALA A 9 11.56 8.49 15.70
C ALA A 9 11.70 7.00 15.33
N PRO A 10 10.80 6.44 14.50
CA PRO A 10 10.90 5.04 14.12
C PRO A 10 12.24 4.80 13.43
N GLN A 11 12.98 3.81 13.92
CA GLN A 11 14.27 3.44 13.35
C GLN A 11 14.05 2.83 11.96
N ARG A 12 14.81 3.35 10.98
CA ARG A 12 14.85 2.84 9.60
C ARG A 12 15.15 1.33 9.59
N THR A 13 14.45 0.58 8.74
CA THR A 13 14.93 -0.72 8.28
C THR A 13 15.49 -0.59 6.86
N ALA A 14 16.82 -0.63 6.75
CA ALA A 14 17.52 -0.54 5.48
C ALA A 14 17.40 -1.84 4.64
N GLY A 15 16.73 -2.87 5.16
CA GLY A 15 16.64 -4.21 4.56
C GLY A 15 15.27 -4.61 4.00
N LEU A 16 14.24 -3.76 4.09
CA LEU A 16 12.91 -4.11 3.56
C LEU A 16 12.67 -3.76 2.10
N ALA A 17 13.48 -2.88 1.52
CA ALA A 17 13.26 -2.40 0.17
C ALA A 17 13.45 -3.57 -0.83
N PRO A 18 12.40 -4.01 -1.54
CA PRO A 18 12.58 -4.98 -2.61
C PRO A 18 13.37 -4.30 -3.74
N THR A 19 14.18 -5.10 -4.44
CA THR A 19 14.76 -4.64 -5.71
C THR A 19 13.64 -4.65 -6.75
N PHE A 20 13.16 -3.46 -7.14
CA PHE A 20 12.27 -3.35 -8.29
C PHE A 20 13.08 -3.69 -9.52
N THR A 21 12.61 -4.66 -10.30
CA THR A 21 13.25 -4.95 -11.58
C THR A 21 12.70 -3.93 -12.58
N PRO A 22 13.54 -3.06 -13.18
CA PRO A 22 13.06 -2.13 -14.21
C PRO A 22 12.39 -2.92 -15.34
N VAL A 23 11.29 -2.38 -15.88
CA VAL A 23 10.57 -3.01 -16.99
C VAL A 23 11.47 -2.97 -18.23
N GLN A 24 12.23 -4.04 -18.46
CA GLN A 24 12.89 -4.25 -19.75
C GLN A 24 11.81 -4.47 -20.80
N THR A 25 11.58 -3.44 -21.59
CA THR A 25 10.74 -3.53 -22.78
C THR A 25 11.63 -4.08 -23.89
N GLU A 26 11.79 -5.41 -24.04
CA GLU A 26 12.33 -6.06 -25.27
C GLU A 26 12.25 -7.62 -25.24
N PRO A 27 12.43 -8.33 -26.39
CA PRO A 27 11.49 -9.34 -26.85
C PRO A 27 11.73 -10.76 -26.32
N SER A 28 10.63 -11.51 -26.25
CA SER A 28 10.54 -12.95 -25.92
C SER A 28 11.76 -13.79 -26.33
N ARG A 29 12.47 -14.30 -25.32
CA ARG A 29 13.13 -15.60 -25.40
C ARG A 29 12.78 -16.45 -24.19
N ALA A 30 12.40 -17.68 -24.50
CA ALA A 30 12.02 -18.71 -23.56
C ALA A 30 13.24 -19.22 -22.77
N SER A 31 13.16 -19.20 -21.43
CA SER A 31 13.52 -20.31 -20.55
C SER A 31 13.27 -19.95 -19.09
N GLU A 32 13.01 -21.00 -18.31
CA GLU A 32 12.76 -21.06 -16.86
C GLU A 32 11.38 -20.62 -16.38
N ARG A 33 10.55 -21.64 -16.13
CA ARG A 33 9.22 -21.55 -15.52
C ARG A 33 9.38 -21.34 -14.01
N LYS A 34 9.95 -20.21 -13.60
CA LYS A 34 9.67 -19.64 -12.28
C LYS A 34 8.20 -19.24 -12.31
N THR A 35 7.39 -19.74 -11.38
CA THR A 35 5.96 -19.41 -11.26
C THR A 35 5.85 -17.90 -11.30
N ARG A 36 5.26 -17.35 -12.36
CA ARG A 36 5.03 -15.91 -12.45
C ARG A 36 4.05 -15.55 -11.33
N PRO A 37 4.35 -14.54 -10.50
CA PRO A 37 3.38 -14.08 -9.51
C PRO A 37 2.06 -13.72 -10.21
N HIS A 38 0.96 -14.14 -9.60
CA HIS A 38 -0.38 -13.91 -10.11
C HIS A 38 -0.86 -12.54 -9.62
N TYR A 39 -1.01 -11.61 -10.56
CA TYR A 39 -1.57 -10.29 -10.27
C TYR A 39 -2.90 -10.13 -11.00
N VAL A 40 -3.89 -9.58 -10.31
CA VAL A 40 -5.19 -9.25 -10.89
C VAL A 40 -5.41 -7.74 -10.75
N ALA A 41 -5.43 -7.06 -11.90
CA ALA A 41 -5.80 -5.66 -12.02
C ALA A 41 -7.27 -5.58 -12.44
N THR A 42 -8.09 -4.79 -11.73
CA THR A 42 -9.48 -4.55 -12.11
C THR A 42 -9.77 -3.05 -12.05
N VAL A 43 -10.21 -2.51 -13.19
CA VAL A 43 -10.73 -1.13 -13.28
C VAL A 43 -12.25 -1.22 -13.25
N THR A 44 -12.89 -0.57 -12.28
CA THR A 44 -14.36 -0.56 -12.18
C THR A 44 -14.85 0.88 -12.14
N ALA A 45 -15.58 1.28 -13.17
CA ALA A 45 -16.39 2.50 -13.11
C ALA A 45 -17.64 2.19 -12.28
N THR A 46 -17.72 2.69 -11.05
CA THR A 46 -18.94 2.58 -10.23
C THR A 46 -19.80 3.81 -10.48
N PRO A 47 -20.99 3.71 -11.12
CA PRO A 47 -21.90 4.84 -11.23
C PRO A 47 -22.55 5.10 -9.85
N GLU A 48 -22.37 6.31 -9.30
CA GLU A 48 -23.15 6.76 -8.15
C GLU A 48 -24.56 7.20 -8.58
N GLY A 49 -25.58 6.57 -8.01
CA GLY A 49 -26.88 7.17 -7.66
C GLY A 49 -27.72 7.80 -8.77
N THR A 50 -28.67 7.04 -9.30
CA THR A 50 -29.80 7.52 -10.11
C THR A 50 -30.65 8.51 -9.30
N ALA A 51 -30.51 9.81 -9.54
CA ALA A 51 -31.56 10.77 -9.22
C ALA A 51 -32.69 10.60 -10.24
N SER A 52 -33.82 10.09 -9.78
CA SER A 52 -35.07 9.96 -10.54
C SER A 52 -35.52 11.36 -11.01
N GLN A 53 -35.37 11.65 -12.32
CA GLN A 53 -36.04 12.79 -12.93
C GLN A 53 -37.49 12.42 -13.18
N ALA A 54 -38.37 13.05 -12.39
CA ALA A 54 -39.80 13.05 -12.64
C ALA A 54 -40.10 13.77 -13.96
N ASP A 55 -40.98 13.12 -14.70
CA ASP A 55 -41.59 13.50 -15.97
C ASP A 55 -42.28 14.88 -15.89
N VAL A 56 -41.90 15.82 -16.75
CA VAL A 56 -42.70 17.03 -17.03
C VAL A 56 -42.68 17.33 -18.53
N THR A 57 -43.87 17.32 -19.11
CA THR A 57 -44.22 17.41 -20.53
C THR A 57 -44.27 18.88 -21.05
N ARG A 58 -43.99 19.06 -22.36
CA ARG A 58 -44.19 20.23 -23.28
C ARG A 58 -43.18 21.40 -23.16
N ARG A 59 -42.70 22.07 -24.23
CA ARG A 59 -43.23 22.43 -25.58
C ARG A 59 -42.04 22.82 -26.50
N PRO A 60 -42.13 22.87 -27.85
CA PRO A 60 -41.01 23.26 -28.70
C PRO A 60 -41.08 24.76 -29.03
N ASP A 61 -40.08 25.53 -28.61
CA ASP A 61 -39.73 26.80 -29.23
C ASP A 61 -38.21 26.93 -29.23
N ALA A 62 -37.71 27.41 -30.37
CA ALA A 62 -36.31 27.53 -30.69
C ALA A 62 -35.60 28.52 -29.76
N ASP A 63 -34.52 28.09 -29.13
CA ASP A 63 -33.46 28.99 -28.69
C ASP A 63 -32.13 28.25 -28.59
N ALA A 64 -31.06 28.98 -28.91
CA ALA A 64 -29.72 28.48 -29.13
C ALA A 64 -29.24 27.52 -28.03
N ALA A 65 -28.88 26.30 -28.42
CA ALA A 65 -28.22 25.34 -27.55
C ALA A 65 -26.85 25.90 -27.13
N ALA A 66 -26.78 26.44 -25.91
CA ALA A 66 -25.53 26.71 -25.24
C ALA A 66 -24.68 25.43 -25.24
N PRO A 67 -23.34 25.51 -25.41
CA PRO A 67 -22.48 24.34 -25.34
C PRO A 67 -22.65 23.69 -23.98
N GLY A 68 -23.36 22.56 -23.96
CA GLY A 68 -23.66 21.82 -22.75
C GLY A 68 -22.36 21.49 -22.03
N THR A 69 -22.25 21.94 -20.78
CA THR A 69 -21.15 21.53 -19.90
C THR A 69 -21.16 20.00 -19.86
N PRO A 70 -20.07 19.31 -20.25
CA PRO A 70 -20.05 17.86 -20.20
C PRO A 70 -20.33 17.42 -18.76
N PRO A 71 -21.11 16.33 -18.56
CA PRO A 71 -21.43 15.86 -17.23
C PRO A 71 -20.13 15.57 -16.45
N PRO A 72 -20.11 15.82 -15.13
CA PRO A 72 -18.96 15.53 -14.31
C PRO A 72 -18.58 14.06 -14.48
N ARG A 73 -17.35 13.80 -14.94
CA ARG A 73 -16.83 12.44 -15.09
C ARG A 73 -16.80 11.80 -13.70
N THR A 74 -17.55 10.72 -13.52
CA THR A 74 -17.51 9.92 -12.29
C THR A 74 -16.06 9.50 -12.03
N PRO A 75 -15.52 9.71 -10.82
CA PRO A 75 -14.17 9.30 -10.52
C PRO A 75 -14.06 7.77 -10.64
N THR A 76 -13.18 7.32 -11.53
CA THR A 76 -12.92 5.88 -11.72
C THR A 76 -12.20 5.34 -10.48
N ARG A 77 -12.78 4.30 -9.87
CA ARG A 77 -12.13 3.51 -8.84
C ARG A 77 -11.25 2.46 -9.52
N THR A 78 -9.99 2.41 -9.12
CA THR A 78 -9.02 1.47 -9.69
C THR A 78 -8.45 0.58 -8.60
N THR A 79 -8.37 -0.73 -8.84
CA THR A 79 -7.89 -1.69 -7.85
C THR A 79 -6.83 -2.61 -8.45
N ALA A 80 -5.77 -2.87 -7.71
CA ALA A 80 -4.76 -3.89 -8.01
C ALA A 80 -4.58 -4.79 -6.80
N THR A 81 -4.44 -6.09 -7.04
CA THR A 81 -4.24 -7.10 -6.00
C THR A 81 -2.99 -7.92 -6.27
N ILE A 82 -2.20 -8.13 -5.22
CA ILE A 82 -1.12 -9.11 -5.11
C ILE A 82 -1.66 -10.27 -4.29
N GLU A 83 -1.64 -11.46 -4.86
CA GLU A 83 -1.80 -12.71 -4.13
C GLU A 83 -0.41 -13.26 -3.83
N ASP A 84 -0.18 -13.59 -2.57
CA ASP A 84 1.08 -14.17 -2.09
C ASP A 84 0.81 -15.59 -1.58
N ALA A 85 1.85 -16.42 -1.55
CA ALA A 85 1.72 -17.69 -0.87
C ALA A 85 1.64 -17.45 0.65
N THR A 86 1.29 -18.48 1.40
CA THR A 86 1.35 -18.45 2.86
C THR A 86 2.30 -19.54 3.29
N GLY A 87 3.06 -19.31 4.35
CA GLY A 87 4.10 -20.18 4.87
C GLY A 87 5.48 -19.96 4.25
N ASP A 88 5.68 -18.81 3.60
CA ASP A 88 6.86 -18.36 2.85
C ASP A 88 7.71 -17.31 3.58
N VAL A 89 7.26 -16.82 4.74
CA VAL A 89 8.04 -15.91 5.59
C VAL A 89 9.48 -16.42 5.80
N GLU A 90 10.46 -15.61 5.40
CA GLU A 90 11.88 -15.86 5.57
C GLU A 90 12.30 -15.56 7.02
N TRP A 91 13.00 -16.49 7.68
CA TRP A 91 13.56 -16.25 9.01
C TRP A 91 14.78 -17.12 9.28
N THR A 92 15.68 -16.63 10.13
CA THR A 92 16.97 -17.29 10.41
C THR A 92 17.18 -17.59 11.89
N VAL A 93 16.83 -16.66 12.77
CA VAL A 93 17.09 -16.76 14.22
C VAL A 93 15.89 -17.32 14.96
N GLN A 94 14.71 -16.74 14.70
CA GLN A 94 13.50 -17.07 15.43
C GLN A 94 12.31 -17.16 14.50
N ARG A 95 11.47 -18.17 14.73
CA ARG A 95 10.22 -18.34 14.01
C ARG A 95 9.26 -17.18 14.34
N PRO A 96 8.80 -16.42 13.34
CA PRO A 96 7.84 -15.34 13.54
C PRO A 96 6.43 -15.87 13.83
N PRO A 97 5.54 -15.04 14.41
CA PRO A 97 4.13 -15.33 14.49
C PRO A 97 3.47 -15.31 13.11
N GLU A 98 2.40 -16.07 12.93
CA GLU A 98 1.68 -16.20 11.66
C GLU A 98 1.07 -14.88 11.14
N TYR A 99 0.96 -13.85 11.97
CA TYR A 99 0.52 -12.53 11.52
C TYR A 99 1.62 -11.74 10.79
N THR A 100 2.81 -12.32 10.60
CA THR A 100 3.90 -11.76 9.77
C THR A 100 3.78 -12.16 8.30
N ASP A 101 2.88 -13.09 7.99
CA ASP A 101 2.72 -13.68 6.65
C ASP A 101 1.57 -12.97 5.90
N ILE A 102 1.90 -12.25 4.82
CA ILE A 102 0.98 -11.46 3.99
C ILE A 102 0.36 -12.33 2.90
N ALA A 103 -0.77 -12.95 3.19
CA ALA A 103 -1.51 -13.71 2.17
C ALA A 103 -2.02 -12.87 0.96
N THR A 104 -2.34 -11.58 1.16
CA THR A 104 -2.88 -10.73 0.08
C THR A 104 -2.65 -9.25 0.35
N ALA A 105 -2.27 -8.49 -0.67
CA ALA A 105 -2.27 -7.03 -0.65
C ALA A 105 -3.20 -6.47 -1.72
N THR A 106 -4.12 -5.58 -1.35
CA THR A 106 -5.03 -4.91 -2.28
C THR A 106 -4.88 -3.40 -2.17
N LEU A 107 -4.41 -2.76 -3.24
CA LEU A 107 -4.36 -1.32 -3.36
C LEU A 107 -5.57 -0.82 -4.16
N THR A 108 -6.30 0.13 -3.61
CA THR A 108 -7.43 0.81 -4.26
C THR A 108 -7.15 2.30 -4.37
N ARG A 109 -7.30 2.88 -5.56
CA ARG A 109 -7.32 4.32 -5.81
C ARG A 109 -8.76 4.80 -5.94
N ALA A 110 -9.12 5.84 -5.19
CA ALA A 110 -10.38 6.57 -5.28
C ALA A 110 -10.12 8.05 -5.60
N SER A 111 -11.16 8.89 -5.56
CA SER A 111 -11.05 10.33 -5.83
C SER A 111 -10.25 11.11 -4.80
N ASP A 112 -10.26 10.64 -3.55
CA ASP A 112 -9.72 11.32 -2.37
C ASP A 112 -8.38 10.73 -1.89
N GLY A 113 -8.05 9.51 -2.29
CA GLY A 113 -6.80 8.88 -1.88
C GLY A 113 -6.63 7.43 -2.31
N TYR A 114 -5.69 6.79 -1.64
CA TYR A 114 -5.40 5.38 -1.73
C TYR A 114 -5.87 4.66 -0.46
N THR A 115 -6.34 3.44 -0.63
CA THR A 115 -6.54 2.48 0.45
C THR A 115 -5.74 1.24 0.13
N LEU A 116 -4.73 0.94 0.94
CA LEU A 116 -4.01 -0.32 0.93
C LEU A 116 -4.58 -1.22 2.02
N ARG A 117 -5.10 -2.38 1.63
CA ARG A 117 -5.54 -3.42 2.56
C ARG A 117 -4.61 -4.61 2.44
N LEU A 118 -3.93 -4.93 3.53
CA LEU A 118 -3.16 -6.14 3.69
C LEU A 118 -3.99 -7.16 4.44
N ARG A 119 -3.96 -8.41 4.00
CA ARG A 119 -4.54 -9.55 4.70
C ARG A 119 -3.43 -10.52 5.03
N PHE A 120 -3.34 -10.88 6.31
CA PHE A 120 -2.33 -11.79 6.83
C PHE A 120 -2.91 -13.20 7.02
N ALA A 121 -2.03 -14.19 7.17
CA ALA A 121 -2.42 -15.58 7.43
C ALA A 121 -3.19 -15.71 8.75
N ALA A 122 -2.83 -14.92 9.77
CA ALA A 122 -3.48 -14.88 11.08
C ALA A 122 -4.01 -13.50 11.48
N GLU A 123 -4.60 -13.40 12.67
CA GLU A 123 -5.10 -12.14 13.24
C GLU A 123 -3.94 -11.20 13.57
N VAL A 124 -4.06 -9.96 13.08
CA VAL A 124 -3.08 -8.90 13.31
C VAL A 124 -3.35 -8.28 14.68
N PRO A 125 -2.34 -8.20 15.56
CA PRO A 125 -2.52 -7.62 16.88
C PRO A 125 -2.87 -6.12 16.81
N GLN A 126 -3.68 -5.65 17.75
CA GLN A 126 -4.04 -4.23 17.85
C GLN A 126 -2.93 -3.37 18.46
N ARG A 127 -2.07 -3.99 19.27
CA ARG A 127 -0.92 -3.42 19.97
C ARG A 127 0.12 -4.49 20.16
N GLN A 128 1.36 -4.09 20.42
CA GLN A 128 2.46 -5.00 20.74
C GLN A 128 2.07 -5.98 21.85
N GLN A 129 2.48 -7.24 21.69
CA GLN A 129 2.18 -8.35 22.62
C GLN A 129 3.42 -8.85 23.37
N ASP A 130 4.61 -8.43 22.93
CA ASP A 130 5.92 -8.85 23.41
C ASP A 130 6.78 -7.60 23.54
N ASP A 131 7.21 -7.24 24.75
CA ASP A 131 7.92 -5.99 25.03
C ASP A 131 9.23 -5.86 24.25
N ASP A 132 9.82 -6.99 23.82
CA ASP A 132 11.11 -7.00 23.13
C ASP A 132 10.98 -7.05 21.61
N ARG A 133 9.77 -7.19 21.06
CA ARG A 133 9.56 -7.40 19.62
C ARG A 133 8.44 -6.58 19.03
N THR A 134 8.72 -6.04 17.85
CA THR A 134 7.81 -5.21 17.08
C THR A 134 7.57 -5.83 15.71
N MET A 135 6.62 -5.24 14.99
CA MET A 135 6.31 -5.58 13.61
C MET A 135 6.27 -4.31 12.78
N ASN A 136 6.96 -4.32 11.66
CA ASN A 136 6.89 -3.26 10.66
C ASN A 136 6.17 -3.78 9.43
N VAL A 137 5.38 -2.93 8.82
CA VAL A 137 4.80 -3.14 7.50
C VAL A 137 5.23 -1.96 6.66
N ALA A 138 5.86 -2.22 5.52
CA ALA A 138 6.33 -1.19 4.60
C ALA A 138 5.77 -1.45 3.21
N SER A 139 5.35 -0.40 2.54
CA SER A 139 4.87 -0.44 1.16
C SER A 139 5.68 0.53 0.32
N PHE A 140 6.14 0.04 -0.82
CA PHE A 140 7.13 0.70 -1.67
C PHE A 140 6.51 1.03 -3.00
N PHE A 141 6.80 2.22 -3.52
CA PHE A 141 6.23 2.71 -4.76
C PHE A 141 7.34 3.28 -5.66
N ASP A 142 7.42 2.76 -6.88
CA ASP A 142 8.20 3.29 -8.01
C ASP A 142 7.21 3.94 -8.99
N VAL A 143 7.16 5.26 -9.01
CA VAL A 143 6.26 6.04 -9.87
C VAL A 143 6.91 6.50 -11.16
N THR A 144 8.25 6.45 -11.25
CA THR A 144 9.01 6.82 -12.45
C THR A 144 9.18 5.63 -13.41
N GLY A 145 9.12 4.41 -12.88
CA GLY A 145 9.36 3.14 -13.59
C GLY A 145 10.84 2.84 -13.80
N ASP A 146 11.75 3.51 -13.09
CA ASP A 146 13.20 3.32 -13.23
C ASP A 146 13.76 2.19 -12.36
N GLY A 147 12.92 1.55 -11.53
CA GLY A 147 13.33 0.50 -10.61
C GLY A 147 13.86 1.00 -9.27
N GLU A 148 13.85 2.32 -9.03
CA GLU A 148 14.14 2.88 -7.72
C GLU A 148 12.84 3.18 -6.95
N ILE A 149 12.93 3.09 -5.63
CA ILE A 149 11.80 3.45 -4.77
C ILE A 149 11.73 4.97 -4.70
N ASP A 150 10.57 5.53 -5.05
CA ASP A 150 10.28 6.96 -4.92
C ASP A 150 9.64 7.29 -3.57
N TYR A 151 8.68 6.45 -3.15
CA TYR A 151 7.88 6.68 -1.95
C TYR A 151 7.75 5.43 -1.11
N GLU A 152 7.62 5.63 0.19
CA GLU A 152 7.37 4.56 1.16
C GLU A 152 6.22 4.95 2.08
N ILE A 153 5.32 4.00 2.36
CA ILE A 153 4.27 4.10 3.38
C ILE A 153 4.50 2.99 4.39
N TRP A 154 4.50 3.33 5.67
CA TRP A 154 4.86 2.41 6.75
C TRP A 154 3.78 2.38 7.82
N ALA A 155 3.70 1.24 8.52
CA ALA A 155 3.00 1.09 9.78
C ALA A 155 3.86 0.24 10.72
N ASN A 156 4.08 0.73 11.93
CA ASN A 156 4.93 0.09 12.94
C ASN A 156 4.07 -0.25 14.15
N LEU A 157 4.17 -1.47 14.66
CA LEU A 157 3.43 -1.92 15.83
C LEU A 157 4.15 -1.50 17.12
N ALA A 158 3.48 -0.73 17.97
CA ALA A 158 3.98 -0.32 19.27
C ALA A 158 2.97 -0.68 20.38
N ASP A 159 3.34 -0.40 21.63
CA ASP A 159 2.52 -0.66 22.82
C ASP A 159 1.17 0.07 22.80
N ASN A 160 1.13 1.25 22.20
CA ASN A 160 -0.06 2.07 22.03
C ASN A 160 -0.81 1.82 20.71
N GLY A 161 -0.34 0.88 19.89
CA GLY A 161 -0.97 0.46 18.64
C GLY A 161 -0.09 0.71 17.42
N TRP A 162 -0.72 0.78 16.25
CA TRP A 162 -0.02 0.96 14.98
C TRP A 162 0.29 2.44 14.72
N GLY A 163 1.57 2.76 14.57
CA GLY A 163 2.08 4.08 14.22
C GLY A 163 2.41 4.20 12.72
N PRO A 164 1.73 5.08 11.97
CA PRO A 164 1.97 5.23 10.54
C PRO A 164 3.14 6.17 10.23
N SER A 165 3.77 6.00 9.07
CA SER A 165 4.71 6.98 8.54
C SER A 165 4.75 7.02 7.01
N TYR A 166 5.22 8.15 6.49
CA TYR A 166 5.39 8.41 5.07
C TYR A 166 6.82 8.86 4.79
N ARG A 167 7.35 8.44 3.65
CA ARG A 167 8.63 8.90 3.15
C ARG A 167 8.57 9.25 1.67
N ASP A 168 9.09 10.43 1.35
CA ASP A 168 9.40 10.87 0.00
C ASP A 168 10.92 10.79 -0.18
N ARG A 169 11.39 9.78 -0.92
CA ARG A 169 12.82 9.59 -1.15
C ARG A 169 13.37 10.60 -2.15
N ARG A 170 12.53 11.09 -3.05
CA ARG A 170 12.92 12.06 -4.11
C ARG A 170 13.29 13.40 -3.52
N HIS A 171 12.60 13.80 -2.44
CA HIS A 171 12.86 15.05 -1.73
C HIS A 171 13.53 14.84 -0.36
N SER A 172 13.87 13.59 -0.01
CA SER A 172 14.42 13.22 1.30
C SER A 172 13.55 13.68 2.48
N GLU A 173 12.24 13.72 2.30
CA GLU A 173 11.28 14.05 3.36
C GLU A 173 10.78 12.79 4.06
N ALA A 174 10.55 12.90 5.36
CA ALA A 174 9.87 11.88 6.15
C ALA A 174 8.91 12.53 7.12
N ARG A 175 7.74 11.92 7.30
CA ARG A 175 6.70 12.38 8.21
C ARG A 175 6.15 11.19 8.98
N PHE A 176 5.84 11.40 10.26
CA PHE A 176 5.52 10.31 11.19
C PHE A 176 4.22 10.62 11.92
N MET A 177 3.49 9.57 12.30
CA MET A 177 2.26 9.68 13.09
C MET A 177 1.26 10.63 12.43
N ALA A 178 0.68 11.57 13.20
CA ALA A 178 -0.29 12.53 12.70
C ALA A 178 0.25 13.40 11.54
N ASP A 179 1.54 13.72 11.53
CA ASP A 179 2.16 14.53 10.48
C ASP A 179 2.32 13.77 9.16
N SER A 180 2.17 12.43 9.19
CA SER A 180 2.29 11.61 7.99
C SER A 180 1.09 11.69 7.05
N ASP A 181 -0.07 12.18 7.51
CA ASP A 181 -1.37 12.11 6.81
C ASP A 181 -1.81 10.69 6.41
N VAL A 182 -1.15 9.65 6.97
CA VAL A 182 -1.50 8.25 6.79
C VAL A 182 -2.34 7.78 7.97
N GLN A 183 -3.47 7.13 7.69
CA GLN A 183 -4.30 6.47 8.70
C GLN A 183 -4.05 4.98 8.66
N VAL A 184 -3.96 4.35 9.83
CA VAL A 184 -3.79 2.89 9.96
C VAL A 184 -4.87 2.31 10.88
N ALA A 185 -5.42 1.15 10.50
CA ALA A 185 -6.37 0.40 11.31
C ALA A 185 -6.15 -1.10 11.15
N ALA A 186 -6.00 -1.81 12.27
CA ALA A 186 -5.98 -3.27 12.29
C ALA A 186 -7.39 -3.81 12.62
N ARG A 187 -7.84 -4.86 11.93
CA ARG A 187 -9.09 -5.55 12.25
C ARG A 187 -9.04 -7.01 11.82
N GLY A 188 -9.10 -7.92 12.78
CA GLY A 188 -8.97 -9.35 12.50
C GLY A 188 -7.66 -9.60 11.74
N ARG A 189 -7.72 -10.25 10.58
CA ARG A 189 -6.55 -10.55 9.75
C ARG A 189 -6.09 -9.42 8.84
N SER A 190 -6.59 -8.20 9.02
CA SER A 190 -6.30 -7.11 8.09
C SER A 190 -5.64 -5.91 8.75
N LEU A 191 -4.65 -5.35 8.05
CA LEU A 191 -4.14 -4.01 8.29
C LEU A 191 -4.56 -3.13 7.11
N VAL A 192 -5.20 -2.00 7.40
CA VAL A 192 -5.68 -1.06 6.39
C VAL A 192 -4.96 0.26 6.56
N LEU A 193 -4.25 0.68 5.52
CA LEU A 193 -3.61 1.98 5.41
C LEU A 193 -4.39 2.86 4.44
N ARG A 194 -4.64 4.12 4.80
CA ARG A 194 -5.26 5.11 3.93
C ARG A 194 -4.38 6.35 3.86
N PHE A 195 -4.17 6.88 2.67
CA PHE A 195 -3.26 8.01 2.45
C PHE A 195 -3.68 8.84 1.23
N PRO A 196 -3.51 10.17 1.24
CA PRO A 196 -3.93 11.04 0.15
C PRO A 196 -3.17 10.79 -1.16
N LEU A 197 -3.79 11.17 -2.28
CA LEU A 197 -3.20 11.04 -3.63
C LEU A 197 -1.84 11.76 -3.77
N GLY A 198 -1.64 12.83 -2.98
CA GLY A 198 -0.42 13.63 -2.98
C GLY A 198 0.83 12.86 -2.56
N HIS A 199 0.72 11.80 -1.75
CA HIS A 199 1.89 11.02 -1.31
C HIS A 199 2.60 10.30 -2.46
N LEU A 200 1.88 10.03 -3.56
CA LEU A 200 2.47 9.45 -4.77
C LEU A 200 2.55 10.48 -5.90
N ALA A 201 2.66 11.77 -5.57
CA ALA A 201 2.65 12.90 -6.52
C ALA A 201 1.49 12.85 -7.54
N GLY A 202 0.34 12.28 -7.15
CA GLY A 202 -0.81 12.11 -8.04
C GLY A 202 -0.63 11.08 -9.16
N ALA A 203 0.42 10.25 -9.11
CA ALA A 203 0.67 9.17 -10.06
C ALA A 203 -0.58 8.29 -10.24
N ARG A 204 -0.83 7.84 -11.46
CA ARG A 204 -1.95 6.94 -11.79
C ARG A 204 -1.49 5.54 -12.16
N THR A 205 -0.25 5.43 -12.62
CA THR A 205 0.44 4.19 -12.97
C THR A 205 1.76 4.18 -12.19
N PHE A 206 2.10 3.05 -11.60
CA PHE A 206 3.33 2.87 -10.82
C PHE A 206 3.55 1.37 -10.57
N GLN A 207 4.75 0.99 -10.14
CA GLN A 207 4.97 -0.32 -9.54
C GLN A 207 4.90 -0.22 -8.03
N TRP A 208 4.43 -1.29 -7.38
CA TRP A 208 4.34 -1.34 -5.93
C TRP A 208 4.57 -2.74 -5.39
N ALA A 209 5.09 -2.78 -4.17
CA ALA A 209 5.28 -3.98 -3.39
C ALA A 209 5.04 -3.64 -1.92
N THR A 210 4.82 -4.65 -1.10
CA THR A 210 4.73 -4.49 0.35
C THR A 210 5.55 -5.58 1.02
N ALA A 211 6.04 -5.29 2.20
CA ALA A 211 6.75 -6.24 3.02
C ALA A 211 6.26 -6.14 4.46
N SER A 212 6.40 -7.23 5.20
CA SER A 212 6.32 -7.20 6.65
C SER A 212 7.63 -7.69 7.26
N GLU A 213 7.92 -7.17 8.44
CA GLU A 213 9.13 -7.45 9.20
C GLU A 213 8.75 -7.69 10.64
N TRP A 214 9.30 -8.74 11.24
CA TRP A 214 9.12 -9.02 12.67
C TRP A 214 10.47 -9.33 13.31
N GLY A 215 10.73 -8.73 14.46
CA GLY A 215 11.97 -8.90 15.18
C GLY A 215 12.06 -8.00 16.39
N SER A 216 13.18 -8.08 17.12
CA SER A 216 13.46 -7.10 18.17
C SER A 216 13.85 -5.76 17.58
N TYR A 217 13.71 -4.68 18.34
CA TYR A 217 14.14 -3.34 17.89
C TYR A 217 15.59 -3.31 17.42
N GLU A 218 16.47 -4.09 18.06
CA GLU A 218 17.88 -4.21 17.67
C GLU A 218 18.10 -5.00 16.38
N THR A 219 17.19 -5.91 16.03
CA THR A 219 17.37 -6.87 14.93
C THR A 219 16.49 -6.60 13.72
N ILE A 220 15.41 -5.82 13.86
CA ILE A 220 14.40 -5.63 12.82
C ILE A 220 14.99 -4.98 11.55
N ALA A 221 16.03 -4.17 11.68
CA ALA A 221 16.74 -3.58 10.55
C ALA A 221 17.83 -4.49 9.93
N THR A 222 17.98 -5.73 10.38
CA THR A 222 19.10 -6.62 10.04
C THR A 222 18.59 -7.90 9.34
N ALA A 223 19.51 -8.76 8.89
CA ALA A 223 19.16 -10.07 8.34
C ALA A 223 18.63 -11.07 9.40
N ALA A 224 18.66 -10.71 10.68
CA ALA A 224 18.09 -11.53 11.76
C ALA A 224 16.56 -11.35 11.90
N ALA A 225 15.98 -10.31 11.30
CA ALA A 225 14.54 -10.10 11.25
C ALA A 225 13.87 -11.21 10.41
N ALA A 226 12.69 -11.62 10.81
CA ALA A 226 11.81 -12.38 9.93
C ALA A 226 11.16 -11.43 8.92
N ARG A 227 11.10 -11.83 7.65
CA ARG A 227 10.61 -11.00 6.56
C ARG A 227 9.65 -11.74 5.67
N ASP A 228 8.69 -10.99 5.20
CA ASP A 228 7.76 -11.45 4.18
C ASP A 228 7.59 -10.37 3.13
N TYR A 229 7.44 -10.76 1.86
CA TYR A 229 7.34 -9.84 0.73
C TYR A 229 6.17 -10.24 -0.14
N ALA A 230 5.24 -9.32 -0.37
CA ALA A 230 4.19 -9.47 -1.35
C ALA A 230 4.40 -8.43 -2.47
N PRO A 231 4.80 -8.85 -3.69
CA PRO A 231 5.09 -10.23 -4.09
C PRO A 231 6.45 -10.74 -3.57
N ASP A 232 6.64 -12.07 -3.53
CA ASP A 232 7.92 -12.74 -3.25
C ASP A 232 9.12 -12.13 -4.00
N THR A 233 8.91 -11.66 -5.22
CA THR A 233 9.95 -11.06 -6.05
C THR A 233 9.44 -9.87 -6.85
N GLY A 234 10.24 -8.80 -6.85
CA GLY A 234 10.00 -7.60 -7.64
C GLY A 234 8.81 -6.80 -7.13
N ALA A 235 7.94 -6.39 -8.05
CA ALA A 235 6.79 -5.55 -7.75
C ALA A 235 5.63 -5.78 -8.72
N ALA A 236 4.44 -5.43 -8.27
CA ALA A 236 3.22 -5.49 -9.05
C ALA A 236 2.93 -4.14 -9.75
N PRO A 237 2.38 -4.14 -10.97
CA PRO A 237 1.92 -2.91 -11.60
C PRO A 237 0.59 -2.44 -10.97
N PHE A 238 0.43 -1.13 -10.81
CA PHE A 238 -0.86 -0.49 -10.57
C PHE A 238 -1.39 0.13 -11.87
N PRO A 239 -2.60 -0.23 -12.33
CA PRO A 239 -3.15 0.26 -13.59
C PRO A 239 -3.67 1.70 -13.48
N GLY A 240 -3.60 2.45 -14.58
CA GLY A 240 -4.05 3.85 -14.70
C GLY A 240 -5.38 4.04 -15.39
#